data_AF-A0A3D2K3T5-F1
#
_entry.id   AF-A0A3D2K3T5-F1
#
_cell.length_a   1.000
_cell.length_b   1.000
_cell.length_c   1.000
_cell.angle_alpha   90.00
_cell.angle_beta   90.00
_cell.angle_gamma   90.00
#
_symmetry.space_group_name_H-M   'P 1'
#
loop_
_entity.id
_entity.type
_entity.pdbx_description
1 polymer ?
#
loop_
_entity_poly.entity_id
_entity_poly.type
_entity_poly.pdbx_seq_one_letter_code
_entity_poly.pdbx_strand_id
1 'polypeptide(L)'
;MKMKTSSIITIVTLCSISSLTYAVPKKKFLKHRKANIVERKASNAAIREEAILDRIDTHKWKKDPEARDHRSTNLREYTNHTYKRIVRFLTIGAIEEADGKSFKTRHTSIVNTAKDNNKDGLDETEKKSIRAELDTLNDDINAAIMTPEKGDKRTPIVNHAQHRFEELIEFGIRSKRLSTLEASSLRRKVSRLESTEDRLKAGNLSSNERERLMKEVAELNRDLKQELRD
;
A
#
# COMPACT_ATOMS: atom_id res chain seq x y z
N MET A 1 -68.95 -72.09 3.09
CA MET A 1 -69.11 -72.14 1.61
C MET A 1 -68.78 -70.76 1.05
N LYS A 2 -67.88 -70.73 0.06
CA LYS A 2 -67.48 -69.61 -0.83
C LYS A 2 -66.60 -68.48 -0.28
N MET A 3 -65.54 -68.27 -1.07
CA MET A 3 -64.34 -67.46 -0.98
C MET A 3 -64.47 -66.07 -1.67
N LYS A 4 -63.52 -65.18 -1.29
CA LYS A 4 -62.86 -64.09 -2.09
C LYS A 4 -63.73 -62.83 -2.35
N THR A 5 -63.23 -61.58 -2.32
CA THR A 5 -61.94 -61.00 -2.77
C THR A 5 -61.57 -59.68 -2.05
N SER A 6 -60.27 -59.49 -1.86
CA SER A 6 -59.40 -58.28 -1.89
C SER A 6 -59.99 -56.85 -1.86
N SER A 7 -59.44 -55.99 -0.99
CA SER A 7 -58.54 -54.89 -1.41
C SER A 7 -57.92 -54.13 -0.23
N ILE A 8 -56.62 -53.89 -0.38
CA ILE A 8 -55.67 -53.20 0.49
C ILE A 8 -55.88 -51.69 0.37
N ILE A 9 -56.08 -50.95 1.47
CA ILE A 9 -55.67 -49.53 1.57
C ILE A 9 -55.15 -49.25 2.98
N THR A 10 -53.83 -49.18 3.08
CA THR A 10 -53.03 -48.70 4.19
C THR A 10 -53.17 -47.18 4.31
N ILE A 11 -53.77 -46.66 5.38
CA ILE A 11 -53.72 -45.21 5.68
C ILE A 11 -52.50 -44.96 6.56
N VAL A 12 -51.44 -44.46 5.93
CA VAL A 12 -50.21 -44.00 6.58
C VAL A 12 -50.47 -42.65 7.25
N THR A 13 -50.24 -42.60 8.55
CA THR A 13 -50.27 -41.41 9.40
C THR A 13 -49.15 -40.45 8.96
N LEU A 14 -49.52 -39.31 8.39
CA LEU A 14 -48.61 -38.23 8.01
C LEU A 14 -48.17 -37.47 9.28
N CYS A 15 -47.03 -37.87 9.85
CA CYS A 15 -46.26 -37.03 10.76
C CYS A 15 -45.83 -35.76 10.01
N SER A 16 -46.46 -34.64 10.37
CA SER A 16 -46.06 -33.32 9.91
C SER A 16 -44.74 -32.93 10.57
N ILE A 17 -43.62 -33.27 9.92
CA ILE A 17 -42.30 -32.73 10.26
C ILE A 17 -42.30 -31.28 9.79
N SER A 18 -42.68 -30.37 10.68
CA SER A 18 -42.39 -28.94 10.55
C SER A 18 -40.87 -28.77 10.53
N SER A 19 -40.30 -28.68 9.33
CA SER A 19 -38.91 -28.31 9.11
C SER A 19 -38.73 -26.85 9.52
N LEU A 20 -38.39 -26.67 10.80
CA LEU A 20 -37.85 -25.44 11.36
C LEU A 20 -36.53 -25.16 10.63
N THR A 21 -36.60 -24.44 9.51
CA THR A 21 -35.42 -23.93 8.84
C THR A 21 -34.86 -22.81 9.72
N TYR A 22 -33.94 -23.17 10.61
CA TYR A 22 -33.08 -22.20 11.27
C TYR A 22 -32.35 -21.42 10.17
N ALA A 23 -32.82 -20.21 9.89
CA ALA A 23 -32.07 -19.22 9.15
C ALA A 23 -30.83 -18.89 9.98
N VAL A 24 -29.77 -19.67 9.80
CA VAL A 24 -28.43 -19.38 10.32
C VAL A 24 -28.12 -17.93 9.93
N PRO A 25 -27.70 -17.06 10.87
CA PRO A 25 -27.50 -15.65 10.57
C PRO A 25 -26.29 -15.51 9.63
N LYS A 26 -26.55 -15.57 8.32
CA LYS A 26 -25.54 -15.47 7.24
C LYS A 26 -24.63 -14.26 7.43
N LYS A 27 -25.14 -13.17 8.01
CA LYS A 27 -24.36 -11.96 8.32
C LYS A 27 -23.21 -12.19 9.31
N LYS A 28 -23.38 -12.99 10.38
CA LYS A 28 -22.30 -13.25 11.36
C LYS A 28 -21.21 -14.15 10.77
N PHE A 29 -21.61 -15.20 10.06
CA PHE A 29 -20.67 -16.15 9.43
C PHE A 29 -19.84 -15.49 8.30
N LEU A 30 -20.45 -14.63 7.48
CA LEU A 30 -19.73 -13.87 6.45
C LEU A 30 -18.76 -12.84 7.05
N LYS A 31 -19.10 -12.21 8.18
CA LYS A 31 -18.19 -11.29 8.89
C LYS A 31 -16.96 -12.04 9.43
N HIS A 32 -17.15 -13.19 10.09
CA HIS A 32 -16.04 -14.02 10.58
C HIS A 32 -15.16 -14.56 9.46
N ARG A 33 -15.75 -15.02 8.34
CA ARG A 33 -14.98 -15.50 7.17
C ARG A 33 -14.17 -14.37 6.52
N LYS A 34 -14.72 -13.15 6.41
CA LYS A 34 -13.99 -11.98 5.90
C LYS A 34 -12.86 -11.55 6.82
N ALA A 35 -13.07 -11.55 8.14
CA ALA A 35 -12.03 -11.25 9.13
C ALA A 35 -10.86 -12.25 9.02
N ASN A 36 -11.15 -13.56 8.96
CA ASN A 36 -10.16 -14.61 8.81
C ASN A 36 -9.35 -14.51 7.50
N ILE A 37 -9.97 -14.08 6.39
CA ILE A 37 -9.25 -13.83 5.13
C ILE A 37 -8.29 -12.64 5.24
N VAL A 38 -8.68 -11.55 5.91
CA VAL A 38 -7.82 -10.38 6.11
C VAL A 38 -6.64 -10.75 7.02
N GLU A 39 -6.90 -11.44 8.13
CA GLU A 39 -5.87 -11.94 9.04
C GLU A 39 -4.87 -12.84 8.31
N ARG A 40 -5.34 -13.82 7.54
CA ARG A 40 -4.47 -14.72 6.78
C ARG A 40 -3.63 -13.97 5.75
N LYS A 41 -4.20 -12.96 5.07
CA LYS A 41 -3.45 -12.14 4.09
C LYS A 41 -2.40 -11.27 4.78
N ALA A 42 -2.73 -10.70 5.94
CA ALA A 42 -1.81 -9.89 6.71
C ALA A 42 -0.64 -10.74 7.26
N SER A 43 -0.94 -11.91 7.83
CA SER A 43 0.07 -12.86 8.31
C SER A 43 1.00 -13.32 7.18
N ASN A 44 0.44 -13.71 6.02
CA ASN A 44 1.25 -14.04 4.84
C ASN A 44 2.08 -12.85 4.31
N ALA A 45 1.61 -11.61 4.48
CA ALA A 45 2.37 -10.43 4.11
C ALA A 45 3.53 -10.16 5.09
N ALA A 46 3.31 -10.35 6.38
CA ALA A 46 4.35 -10.25 7.41
C ALA A 46 5.45 -11.30 7.20
N ILE A 47 5.09 -12.57 6.96
CA ILE A 47 6.04 -13.63 6.63
C ILE A 47 6.87 -13.28 5.39
N ARG A 48 6.24 -12.69 4.36
CA ARG A 48 6.97 -12.23 3.17
C ARG A 48 7.91 -11.07 3.48
N GLU A 49 7.52 -10.17 4.37
CA GLU A 49 8.38 -9.06 4.79
C GLU A 49 9.62 -9.59 5.50
N GLU A 50 9.46 -10.50 6.47
CA GLU A 50 10.58 -11.16 7.14
C GLU A 50 11.47 -11.90 6.13
N ALA A 51 10.88 -12.64 5.19
CA ALA A 51 11.65 -13.31 4.14
C ALA A 51 12.34 -12.37 3.14
N ILE A 52 11.94 -11.09 3.07
CA ILE A 52 12.67 -10.03 2.36
C ILE A 52 13.85 -9.57 3.21
N LEU A 53 13.67 -9.44 4.53
CA LEU A 53 14.73 -9.04 5.47
C LEU A 53 15.86 -10.08 5.52
N ASP A 54 15.53 -11.37 5.52
CA ASP A 54 16.51 -12.47 5.51
C ASP A 54 17.36 -12.51 4.22
N ARG A 55 16.84 -11.93 3.13
CA ARG A 55 17.47 -11.93 1.80
C ARG A 55 17.96 -10.54 1.39
N ILE A 56 18.20 -9.66 2.35
CA ILE A 56 18.67 -8.30 2.07
C ILE A 56 20.04 -8.37 1.38
N ASP A 57 20.04 -7.89 0.13
CA ASP A 57 21.24 -7.44 -0.57
C ASP A 57 21.13 -5.91 -0.70
N THR A 58 21.82 -5.18 0.19
CA THR A 58 21.85 -3.71 0.18
C THR A 58 22.46 -3.14 -1.10
N HIS A 59 23.07 -3.97 -1.94
CA HIS A 59 23.63 -3.60 -3.24
C HIS A 59 22.75 -4.03 -4.43
N LYS A 60 21.58 -4.65 -4.17
CA LYS A 60 20.63 -5.08 -5.21
C LYS A 60 20.26 -3.96 -6.18
N TRP A 61 20.22 -2.73 -5.68
CA TRP A 61 19.93 -1.54 -6.47
C TRP A 61 20.90 -1.33 -7.65
N LYS A 62 22.15 -1.81 -7.56
CA LYS A 62 23.14 -1.69 -8.65
C LYS A 62 22.68 -2.37 -9.94
N LYS A 63 21.85 -3.40 -9.83
CA LYS A 63 21.28 -4.16 -10.97
C LYS A 63 19.89 -3.68 -11.35
N ASP A 64 19.34 -2.72 -10.61
CA ASP A 64 17.96 -2.28 -10.76
C ASP A 64 17.90 -1.03 -11.67
N PRO A 65 17.30 -1.11 -12.86
CA PRO A 65 17.26 0.02 -13.78
C PRO A 65 16.53 1.24 -13.20
N GLU A 66 15.54 1.05 -12.32
CA GLU A 66 14.79 2.16 -11.71
C GLU A 66 15.56 2.84 -10.57
N ALA A 67 16.57 2.16 -10.01
CA ALA A 67 17.41 2.71 -8.94
C ALA A 67 18.68 3.40 -9.48
N ARG A 68 19.03 3.20 -10.76
CA ARG A 68 20.22 3.82 -11.36
C ARG A 68 20.05 5.33 -11.52
N ASP A 69 21.14 6.07 -11.35
CA ASP A 69 21.18 7.49 -11.69
C ASP A 69 21.05 7.63 -13.21
N HIS A 70 19.96 8.24 -13.66
CA HIS A 70 19.68 8.51 -15.07
C HIS A 70 19.18 9.94 -15.23
N ARG A 71 20.11 10.82 -15.64
CA ARG A 71 19.86 12.25 -15.82
C ARG A 71 19.37 12.56 -17.23
N SER A 72 18.14 12.14 -17.54
CA SER A 72 17.52 12.38 -18.86
C SER A 72 17.62 13.86 -19.27
N THR A 73 17.81 14.11 -20.57
CA THR A 73 17.78 15.47 -21.13
C THR A 73 16.36 16.05 -21.07
N ASN A 74 15.34 15.20 -21.12
CA ASN A 74 13.95 15.61 -20.94
C ASN A 74 13.65 15.83 -19.44
N LEU A 75 13.34 17.07 -19.07
CA LEU A 75 13.13 17.47 -17.68
C LEU A 75 11.97 16.71 -17.02
N ARG A 76 10.89 16.41 -17.76
CA ARG A 76 9.75 15.66 -17.23
C ARG A 76 10.12 14.21 -16.95
N GLU A 77 10.86 13.58 -17.85
CA GLU A 77 11.38 12.23 -17.63
C GLU A 77 12.34 12.19 -16.45
N TYR A 78 13.26 13.15 -16.36
CA TYR A 78 14.21 13.23 -15.25
C TYR A 78 13.52 13.43 -13.90
N THR A 79 12.51 14.30 -13.85
CA THR A 79 11.68 14.52 -12.66
C THR A 79 10.98 13.23 -12.22
N ASN A 80 10.34 12.53 -13.16
CA ASN A 80 9.64 11.27 -12.88
C ASN A 80 10.60 10.16 -12.46
N HIS A 81 11.75 10.06 -13.13
CA HIS A 81 12.78 9.07 -12.83
C HIS A 81 13.34 9.29 -11.43
N THR A 82 13.69 10.54 -11.08
CA THR A 82 14.19 10.89 -9.73
C THR A 82 13.21 10.46 -8.63
N TYR A 83 11.91 10.70 -8.82
CA TYR A 83 10.89 10.25 -7.86
C TYR A 83 10.84 8.72 -7.73
N LYS A 84 10.77 8.00 -8.86
CA LYS A 84 10.78 6.53 -8.87
C LYS A 84 12.00 5.98 -8.16
N ARG A 85 13.15 6.62 -8.37
CA ARG A 85 14.43 6.26 -7.76
C ARG A 85 14.36 6.35 -6.23
N ILE A 86 13.83 7.44 -5.68
CA ILE A 86 13.61 7.63 -4.24
C ILE A 86 12.72 6.51 -3.68
N VAL A 87 11.56 6.28 -4.31
CA VAL A 87 10.60 5.24 -3.89
C VAL A 87 11.25 3.85 -3.94
N ARG A 88 12.05 3.59 -4.97
CA ARG A 88 12.73 2.30 -5.13
C ARG A 88 13.76 2.07 -4.04
N PHE A 89 14.58 3.07 -3.72
CA PHE A 89 15.58 2.98 -2.65
C PHE A 89 14.95 2.79 -1.28
N LEU A 90 13.83 3.47 -0.98
CA LEU A 90 13.03 3.26 0.22
C LEU A 90 12.50 1.81 0.29
N THR A 91 11.96 1.30 -0.82
CA THR A 91 11.39 -0.06 -0.87
C THR A 91 12.46 -1.13 -0.64
N ILE A 92 13.65 -0.96 -1.21
CA ILE A 92 14.74 -1.94 -1.07
C ILE A 92 15.66 -1.63 0.12
N GLY A 93 15.33 -0.63 0.94
CA GLY A 93 16.09 -0.18 2.11
C GLY A 93 17.57 0.09 1.81
N ALA A 94 17.83 0.74 0.67
CA ALA A 94 19.17 1.17 0.27
C ALA A 94 19.53 2.56 0.84
N ILE A 95 18.54 3.28 1.37
CA ILE A 95 18.69 4.54 2.10
C ILE A 95 17.85 4.46 3.37
N GLU A 96 18.13 5.30 4.36
CA GLU A 96 17.27 5.42 5.54
C GLU A 96 15.91 6.03 5.18
N GLU A 97 14.87 5.63 5.91
CA GLU A 97 13.52 6.17 5.69
C GLU A 97 13.41 7.67 5.94
N ALA A 98 14.17 8.19 6.91
CA ALA A 98 14.24 9.62 7.19
C ALA A 98 14.78 10.40 5.97
N ASP A 99 15.86 9.90 5.36
CA ASP A 99 16.44 10.48 4.15
C ASP A 99 15.46 10.41 2.98
N GLY A 100 14.84 9.25 2.75
CA GLY A 100 13.87 9.12 1.67
C GLY A 100 12.62 10.00 1.85
N LYS A 101 12.11 10.19 3.08
CA LYS A 101 11.04 11.16 3.39
C LYS A 101 11.49 12.59 3.09
N SER A 102 12.72 12.95 3.46
CA SER A 102 13.32 14.26 3.13
C SER A 102 13.44 14.47 1.62
N PHE A 103 13.94 13.47 0.89
CA PHE A 103 14.07 13.51 -0.57
C PHE A 103 12.73 13.63 -1.29
N LYS A 104 11.69 12.92 -0.85
CA LYS A 104 10.33 13.08 -1.36
C LYS A 104 9.80 14.50 -1.17
N THR A 105 10.05 15.09 0.01
CA THR A 105 9.63 16.46 0.33
C THR A 105 10.33 17.47 -0.58
N ARG A 106 11.66 17.35 -0.73
CA ARG A 106 12.45 18.18 -1.66
C ARG A 106 11.98 18.02 -3.10
N HIS A 107 11.78 16.79 -3.56
CA HIS A 107 11.24 16.51 -4.90
C HIS A 107 9.87 17.17 -5.12
N THR A 108 8.97 17.07 -4.14
CA THR A 108 7.65 17.72 -4.20
C THR A 108 7.78 19.24 -4.29
N SER A 109 8.70 19.84 -3.54
CA SER A 109 8.99 21.28 -3.61
C SER A 109 9.46 21.67 -5.01
N ILE A 110 10.43 20.94 -5.59
CA ILE A 110 10.93 21.17 -6.96
C ILE A 110 9.78 21.11 -7.98
N VAL A 111 8.92 20.09 -7.88
CA VAL A 111 7.77 19.93 -8.76
C VAL A 111 6.75 21.06 -8.61
N ASN A 112 6.51 21.54 -7.39
CA ASN A 112 5.59 22.64 -7.16
C ASN A 112 6.15 23.96 -7.68
N THR A 113 7.44 24.26 -7.45
CA THR A 113 8.12 25.39 -8.08
C THR A 113 7.98 25.35 -9.61
N ALA A 114 8.20 24.17 -10.21
CA ALA A 114 8.03 23.99 -11.65
C ALA A 114 6.59 24.23 -12.12
N LYS A 115 5.58 23.85 -11.33
CA LYS A 115 4.16 24.11 -11.65
C LYS A 115 3.80 25.59 -11.53
N ASP A 116 4.26 26.24 -10.48
CA ASP A 116 3.95 27.64 -10.18
C ASP A 116 4.56 28.60 -11.21
N ASN A 117 5.76 28.25 -11.70
CA ASN A 117 6.44 28.97 -12.78
C ASN A 117 5.81 28.70 -14.16
N ASN A 118 5.17 27.54 -14.33
CA ASN A 118 4.61 27.12 -15.62
C ASN A 118 3.22 27.74 -15.91
N LYS A 119 3.15 29.07 -15.96
CA LYS A 119 1.96 29.81 -16.39
C LYS A 119 1.76 29.75 -17.90
N ASP A 120 2.86 29.90 -18.67
CA ASP A 120 2.88 29.92 -20.15
C ASP A 120 3.88 28.93 -20.77
N GLY A 121 4.45 28.03 -19.95
CA GLY A 121 5.59 27.20 -20.32
C GLY A 121 6.85 27.67 -19.59
N LEU A 122 7.63 26.71 -19.06
CA LEU A 122 8.91 27.03 -18.42
C LEU A 122 9.89 27.64 -19.42
N ASP A 123 10.54 28.74 -19.05
CA ASP A 123 11.63 29.31 -19.82
C ASP A 123 12.93 28.50 -19.64
N GLU A 124 13.96 28.82 -20.42
CA GLU A 124 15.24 28.08 -20.36
C GLU A 124 16.02 28.30 -19.06
N THR A 125 15.85 29.44 -18.40
CA THR A 125 16.47 29.73 -17.10
C THR A 125 15.81 28.90 -16.01
N GLU A 126 14.48 28.84 -16.01
CA GLU A 126 13.69 28.04 -15.07
C GLU A 126 13.96 26.55 -15.25
N LYS A 127 14.00 26.05 -16.50
CA LYS A 127 14.39 24.66 -16.80
C LYS A 127 15.77 24.33 -16.26
N LYS A 128 16.75 25.23 -16.42
CA LYS A 128 18.11 25.06 -15.89
C LYS A 128 18.12 25.04 -14.36
N SER A 129 17.36 25.92 -13.71
CA SER A 129 17.23 25.95 -12.25
C SER A 129 16.66 24.64 -11.71
N ILE A 130 15.51 24.20 -12.24
CA ILE A 130 14.86 22.94 -11.84
C ILE A 130 15.79 21.75 -12.09
N ARG A 131 16.52 21.75 -13.22
CA ARG A 131 17.50 20.71 -13.50
C ARG A 131 18.63 20.69 -12.48
N ALA A 132 19.18 21.86 -12.12
CA ALA A 132 20.23 21.96 -11.11
C ALA A 132 19.75 21.45 -9.75
N GLU A 133 18.52 21.78 -9.34
CA GLU A 133 17.91 21.27 -8.11
C GLU A 133 17.74 19.73 -8.14
N LEU A 134 17.33 19.16 -9.27
CA LEU A 134 17.25 17.71 -9.45
C LEU A 134 18.62 17.04 -9.45
N ASP A 135 19.64 17.69 -10.01
CA ASP A 135 21.03 17.20 -9.98
C ASP A 135 21.55 17.15 -8.55
N THR A 136 21.39 18.23 -7.78
CA THR A 136 21.74 18.26 -6.35
C THR A 136 20.98 17.19 -5.57
N LEU A 137 19.68 17.02 -5.82
CA LEU A 137 18.90 15.97 -5.16
C LEU A 137 19.43 14.57 -5.49
N ASN A 138 19.81 14.29 -6.75
CA ASN A 138 20.37 13.00 -7.12
C ASN A 138 21.77 12.77 -6.55
N ASP A 139 22.59 13.82 -6.42
CA ASP A 139 23.88 13.76 -5.74
C ASP A 139 23.71 13.42 -4.25
N ASP A 140 22.76 14.05 -3.57
CA ASP A 140 22.43 13.75 -2.17
C ASP A 140 21.89 12.32 -2.00
N ILE A 141 21.03 11.87 -2.93
CA ILE A 141 20.57 10.47 -2.98
C ILE A 141 21.78 9.53 -3.12
N ASN A 142 22.71 9.82 -4.04
CA ASN A 142 23.90 9.01 -4.26
C ASN A 142 24.78 8.92 -3.00
N ALA A 143 24.90 10.02 -2.25
CA ALA A 143 25.63 10.04 -0.99
C ALA A 143 24.95 9.18 0.10
N ALA A 144 23.62 9.27 0.22
CA ALA A 144 22.85 8.53 1.23
C ALA A 144 22.84 7.00 1.02
N ILE A 145 23.02 6.53 -0.23
CA ILE A 145 23.07 5.08 -0.52
C ILE A 145 24.25 4.38 0.19
N MET A 146 25.28 5.12 0.60
CA MET A 146 26.42 4.57 1.34
C MET A 146 26.06 4.18 2.78
N THR A 147 24.91 4.63 3.29
CA THR A 147 24.41 4.38 4.64
C THR A 147 23.02 3.72 4.59
N PRO A 148 22.93 2.44 4.19
CA PRO A 148 21.65 1.76 4.07
C PRO A 148 20.99 1.53 5.43
N GLU A 149 19.65 1.46 5.43
CA GLU A 149 18.87 1.23 6.64
C GLU A 149 19.14 -0.16 7.24
N LYS A 150 19.21 -0.20 8.58
CA LYS A 150 19.37 -1.44 9.35
C LYS A 150 18.15 -2.35 9.22
N GLY A 151 18.38 -3.66 9.13
CA GLY A 151 17.33 -4.66 8.90
C GLY A 151 16.20 -4.70 9.94
N ASP A 152 16.52 -4.41 11.20
CA ASP A 152 15.56 -4.33 12.32
C ASP A 152 14.57 -3.17 12.19
N LYS A 153 14.99 -2.07 11.56
CA LYS A 153 14.18 -0.88 11.28
C LYS A 153 13.40 -0.96 9.97
N ARG A 154 13.76 -1.88 9.08
CA ARG A 154 13.16 -1.97 7.74
C ARG A 154 11.74 -2.55 7.76
N THR A 155 10.86 -1.91 6.99
CA THR A 155 9.49 -2.38 6.67
C THR A 155 9.17 -2.18 5.18
N PRO A 156 9.88 -2.89 4.27
CA PRO A 156 9.79 -2.72 2.83
C PRO A 156 8.36 -2.72 2.25
N ILE A 157 7.50 -3.62 2.76
CA ILE A 157 6.15 -3.80 2.24
C ILE A 157 5.24 -2.67 2.76
N VAL A 158 5.40 -2.25 4.01
CA VAL A 158 4.63 -1.15 4.60
C VAL A 158 4.98 0.18 3.92
N ASN A 159 6.27 0.49 3.76
CA ASN A 159 6.75 1.70 3.08
C ASN A 159 6.20 1.78 1.65
N HIS A 160 6.32 0.68 0.90
CA HIS A 160 5.78 0.61 -0.46
C HIS A 160 4.25 0.80 -0.49
N ALA A 161 3.53 0.27 0.51
CA ALA A 161 2.09 0.45 0.61
C ALA A 161 1.71 1.92 0.91
N GLN A 162 2.39 2.57 1.86
CA GLN A 162 2.18 3.99 2.19
C GLN A 162 2.34 4.86 0.95
N HIS A 163 3.44 4.70 0.21
CA HIS A 163 3.68 5.47 -1.01
C HIS A 163 2.62 5.23 -2.07
N ARG A 164 2.24 3.97 -2.28
CA ARG A 164 1.15 3.63 -3.20
C ARG A 164 -0.17 4.29 -2.78
N PHE A 165 -0.47 4.38 -1.49
CA PHE A 165 -1.68 5.06 -1.02
C PHE A 165 -1.63 6.56 -1.30
N GLU A 166 -0.50 7.22 -1.02
CA GLU A 166 -0.31 8.64 -1.34
C GLU A 166 -0.55 8.91 -2.84
N GLU A 167 0.05 8.10 -3.73
CA GLU A 167 -0.12 8.23 -5.17
C GLU A 167 -1.57 8.04 -5.62
N LEU A 168 -2.26 7.05 -5.05
CA LEU A 168 -3.66 6.77 -5.39
C LEU A 168 -4.60 7.86 -4.87
N ILE A 169 -4.33 8.44 -3.70
CA ILE A 169 -5.07 9.60 -3.19
C ILE A 169 -4.88 10.78 -4.15
N GLU A 170 -3.63 11.08 -4.53
CA GLU A 170 -3.33 12.19 -5.44
C GLU A 170 -3.92 11.96 -6.83
N PHE A 171 -3.91 10.72 -7.32
CA PHE A 171 -4.62 10.34 -8.54
C PHE A 171 -6.13 10.57 -8.40
N GLY A 172 -6.73 10.15 -7.28
CA GLY A 172 -8.16 10.32 -7.01
C GLY A 172 -8.58 11.79 -7.01
N ILE A 173 -7.78 12.67 -6.39
CA ILE A 173 -8.01 14.12 -6.41
C ILE A 173 -7.94 14.65 -7.85
N ARG A 174 -6.85 14.39 -8.57
CA ARG A 174 -6.65 14.90 -9.94
C ARG A 174 -7.70 14.41 -10.92
N SER A 175 -8.16 13.17 -10.77
CA SER A 175 -9.21 12.57 -11.59
C SER A 175 -10.63 12.91 -11.13
N LYS A 176 -10.78 13.72 -10.06
CA LYS A 176 -12.07 14.08 -9.44
C LYS A 176 -12.88 12.86 -8.96
N ARG A 177 -12.21 11.73 -8.72
CA ARG A 177 -12.80 10.51 -8.15
C ARG A 177 -12.78 10.51 -6.63
N LEU A 178 -12.04 11.44 -6.03
CA LEU A 178 -12.08 11.71 -4.60
C LEU A 178 -12.39 13.19 -4.39
N SER A 179 -13.34 13.47 -3.51
CA SER A 179 -13.53 14.78 -2.94
C SER A 179 -12.36 15.17 -2.04
N THR A 180 -12.23 16.47 -1.77
CA THR A 180 -11.23 16.99 -0.83
C THR A 180 -11.38 16.37 0.57
N LEU A 181 -12.61 16.08 1.00
CA LEU A 181 -12.89 15.51 2.31
C LEU A 181 -12.48 14.03 2.39
N GLU A 182 -12.82 13.22 1.38
CA GLU A 182 -12.43 11.80 1.31
C GLU A 182 -10.90 11.68 1.25
N ALA A 183 -10.26 12.49 0.39
CA ALA A 183 -8.80 12.53 0.31
C ALA A 183 -8.15 12.94 1.64
N SER A 184 -8.71 13.92 2.36
CA SER A 184 -8.23 14.31 3.69
C SER A 184 -8.35 13.17 4.70
N SER A 185 -9.48 12.46 4.69
CA SER A 185 -9.71 11.29 5.56
C SER A 185 -8.69 10.17 5.29
N LEU A 186 -8.46 9.85 4.01
CA LEU A 186 -7.47 8.84 3.61
C LEU A 186 -6.04 9.25 3.98
N ARG A 187 -5.67 10.52 3.77
CA ARG A 187 -4.35 11.05 4.19
C ARG A 187 -4.12 10.89 5.69
N ARG A 188 -5.12 11.19 6.52
CA ARG A 188 -5.02 10.97 7.98
C ARG A 188 -4.79 9.51 8.34
N LYS A 189 -5.37 8.56 7.59
CA LYS A 189 -5.13 7.13 7.81
C LYS A 189 -3.72 6.72 7.40
N VAL A 190 -3.18 7.26 6.30
CA VAL A 190 -1.76 7.06 5.92
C VAL A 190 -0.84 7.59 7.02
N SER A 191 -1.04 8.83 7.50
CA SER A 191 -0.21 9.39 8.57
C SER A 191 -0.31 8.63 9.90
N ARG A 192 -1.49 8.04 10.19
CA ARG A 192 -1.64 7.16 11.35
C ARG A 192 -0.84 5.86 11.19
N LEU A 193 -0.84 5.26 10.00
CA LEU A 193 -0.04 4.07 9.71
C LEU A 193 1.47 4.36 9.88
N GLU A 194 1.95 5.48 9.32
CA GLU A 194 3.34 5.94 9.51
C GLU A 194 3.68 6.13 11.00
N SER A 195 2.81 6.81 11.75
CA SER A 195 3.02 7.02 13.19
C SER A 195 3.01 5.71 13.99
N THR A 196 2.16 4.75 13.61
CA THR A 196 2.13 3.41 14.22
C THR A 196 3.44 2.69 13.96
N GLU A 197 3.89 2.70 12.71
CA GLU A 197 5.14 2.08 12.29
C GLU A 197 6.36 2.66 13.02
N ASP A 198 6.52 3.99 13.04
CA ASP A 198 7.62 4.67 13.73
C ASP A 198 7.66 4.27 15.22
N ARG A 199 6.49 4.20 15.87
CA ARG A 199 6.37 3.77 17.28
C ARG A 199 6.79 2.32 17.48
N LEU A 200 6.47 1.42 16.54
CA LEU A 200 6.84 0.01 16.64
C LEU A 200 8.33 -0.20 16.34
N LYS A 201 8.92 0.60 15.43
CA LYS A 201 10.36 0.58 15.14
C LYS A 201 11.24 0.95 16.32
N ALA A 202 10.74 1.77 17.24
CA ALA A 202 11.48 2.11 18.46
C ALA A 202 11.78 0.89 19.35
N GLY A 203 11.01 -0.20 19.24
CA GLY A 203 11.13 -1.40 20.09
C GLY A 203 11.75 -2.63 19.42
N ASN A 204 12.27 -2.52 18.19
CA ASN A 204 12.52 -3.62 17.24
C ASN A 204 11.24 -4.38 16.87
N LEU A 205 10.91 -4.45 15.58
CA LEU A 205 9.65 -5.08 15.14
C LEU A 205 9.65 -6.59 15.33
N SER A 206 8.74 -7.09 16.16
CA SER A 206 8.36 -8.50 16.22
C SER A 206 7.47 -8.91 15.04
N SER A 207 7.37 -10.22 14.79
CA SER A 207 6.47 -10.80 13.77
C SER A 207 5.01 -10.39 13.97
N ASN A 208 4.55 -10.33 15.23
CA ASN A 208 3.19 -9.91 15.57
C ASN A 208 2.94 -8.43 15.24
N GLU A 209 3.95 -7.59 15.45
CA GLU A 209 3.86 -6.16 15.12
C GLU A 209 3.89 -5.93 13.61
N ARG A 210 4.68 -6.71 12.86
CA ARG A 210 4.61 -6.73 11.39
C ARG A 210 3.25 -7.16 10.89
N GLU A 211 2.67 -8.23 11.45
CA GLU A 211 1.31 -8.65 11.09
C GLU A 211 0.28 -7.54 11.37
N ARG A 212 0.41 -6.84 12.50
CA ARG A 212 -0.47 -5.71 12.84
C ARG A 212 -0.38 -4.60 11.80
N LEU A 213 0.83 -4.19 11.40
CA LEU A 213 1.02 -3.20 10.33
C LEU A 213 0.38 -3.67 9.01
N MET A 214 0.50 -4.96 8.67
CA MET A 214 -0.11 -5.51 7.46
C MET A 214 -1.64 -5.53 7.52
N LYS A 215 -2.24 -5.65 8.70
CA LYS A 215 -3.70 -5.50 8.88
C LYS A 215 -4.12 -4.06 8.59
N GLU A 216 -3.41 -3.08 9.15
CA GLU A 216 -3.67 -1.65 8.91
C GLU A 216 -3.51 -1.30 7.41
N VAL A 217 -2.48 -1.81 6.75
CA VAL A 217 -2.29 -1.70 5.29
C VAL A 217 -3.47 -2.30 4.52
N ALA A 218 -3.94 -3.48 4.91
CA ALA A 218 -5.05 -4.15 4.22
C ALA A 218 -6.38 -3.40 4.38
N GLU A 219 -6.64 -2.85 5.58
CA GLU A 219 -7.81 -2.02 5.87
C GLU A 219 -7.78 -0.72 5.07
N LEU A 220 -6.66 0.01 5.08
CA LEU A 220 -6.51 1.23 4.32
C LEU A 220 -6.64 1.01 2.81
N ASN A 221 -6.08 -0.08 2.28
CA ASN A 221 -6.27 -0.45 0.87
C ASN A 221 -7.73 -0.78 0.53
N ARG A 222 -8.51 -1.32 1.48
CA ARG A 222 -9.93 -1.59 1.29
C ARG A 222 -10.71 -0.28 1.24
N ASP A 223 -10.46 0.60 2.19
CA ASP A 223 -11.13 1.89 2.27
C ASP A 223 -10.83 2.73 1.03
N LEU A 224 -9.56 2.82 0.63
CA LEU A 224 -9.16 3.53 -0.59
C LEU A 224 -9.84 2.98 -1.87
N LYS A 225 -10.03 1.66 -1.96
CA LYS A 225 -10.76 1.05 -3.08
C LYS A 225 -12.26 1.33 -3.05
N GLN A 226 -12.83 1.52 -1.87
CA GLN A 226 -14.23 1.88 -1.71
C GLN A 226 -14.42 3.32 -2.20
N GLU A 227 -13.65 4.26 -1.65
CA GLU A 227 -13.75 5.69 -2.00
C GLU A 227 -13.49 5.96 -3.49
N LEU A 228 -12.57 5.21 -4.15
CA LEU A 228 -12.29 5.40 -5.58
C LEU A 228 -13.35 4.80 -6.54
N ARG A 229 -14.25 3.97 -6.02
CA ARG A 229 -15.32 3.32 -6.80
C ARG A 229 -16.64 4.08 -6.73
N ASP A 230 -16.87 4.74 -5.61
CA ASP A 230 -18.05 5.58 -5.36
C ASP A 230 -17.99 6.83 -6.26
#